data_AF-A0A5B8S5K2-F1
#
_entry.id   AF-A0A5B8S5K2-F1
#
_cell.length_a   1.000
_cell.length_b   1.000
_cell.length_c   1.000
_cell.angle_alpha   90.00
_cell.angle_beta   90.00
_cell.angle_gamma   90.00
#
_symmetry.space_group_name_H-M   'P 1'
#
loop_
_entity.id
_entity.type
_entity.pdbx_description
1 polymer ?
#
loop_
_entity_poly.entity_id
_entity_poly.type
_entity_poly.pdbx_seq_one_letter_code
_entity_poly.pdbx_strand_id
1 'polypeptide(L)'
;MIAQEERIFDIYFMRRLTEDEAKSIIGNANWPDEFLSYERVLKTGHALRFQPFIFFEPLSLSLVLTAQDLRRERPEISEEEIAFLLGVSPSLAKRLLAAKSSGQASWWKRALRHLSL
;
A
#
# COMPACT_ATOMS: atom_id res chain seq x y z
N MET A 1 -24.35 -8.30 -16.16
CA MET A 1 -23.89 -8.46 -14.77
C MET A 1 -22.53 -7.80 -14.68
N ILE A 2 -22.46 -6.58 -14.15
CA ILE A 2 -21.18 -5.89 -13.94
C ILE A 2 -20.72 -6.32 -12.55
N ALA A 3 -19.69 -7.16 -12.50
CA ALA A 3 -18.98 -7.39 -11.24
C ALA A 3 -18.36 -6.04 -10.85
N GLN A 4 -18.84 -5.44 -9.75
CA GLN A 4 -18.12 -4.34 -9.12
C GLN A 4 -16.80 -4.91 -8.63
N GLU A 5 -15.76 -4.80 -9.46
CA GLU A 5 -14.39 -4.84 -8.98
C GLU A 5 -14.26 -3.67 -8.01
N GLU A 6 -13.99 -3.91 -6.72
CA GLU A 6 -13.78 -2.88 -5.69
C GLU A 6 -12.57 -1.94 -5.97
N ARG A 7 -12.08 -1.91 -7.21
CA ARG A 7 -10.90 -1.20 -7.70
C ARG A 7 -11.24 -0.21 -8.82
N ILE A 8 -12.38 0.48 -8.73
CA ILE A 8 -12.75 1.54 -9.69
C ILE A 8 -11.68 2.65 -9.77
N PHE A 9 -10.74 2.70 -8.81
CA PHE A 9 -9.58 3.58 -8.85
C PHE A 9 -8.29 2.81 -8.51
N ASP A 10 -7.77 2.02 -9.46
CA ASP A 10 -6.35 1.63 -9.47
C ASP A 10 -5.52 2.89 -9.75
N ILE A 11 -5.27 3.68 -8.72
CA ILE A 11 -4.46 4.88 -8.82
C ILE A 11 -3.01 4.47 -8.78
N TYR A 12 -2.43 4.43 -9.97
CA TYR A 12 -1.00 4.27 -10.13
C TYR A 12 -0.29 5.46 -9.50
N PHE A 13 0.56 5.21 -8.50
CA PHE A 13 1.56 6.17 -8.07
C PHE A 13 2.60 6.31 -9.17
N MET A 14 2.36 7.23 -10.11
CA MET A 14 3.25 7.49 -11.25
C MET A 14 4.18 8.65 -10.93
N ARG A 15 5.46 8.34 -10.71
CA ARG A 15 6.54 9.32 -10.68
C ARG A 15 7.29 9.30 -12.01
N ARG A 16 7.55 10.47 -12.57
CA ARG A 16 8.44 10.61 -13.73
C ARG A 16 9.88 10.37 -13.27
N LEU A 17 10.56 9.44 -13.94
CA LEU A 17 11.98 9.17 -13.75
C LEU A 17 12.82 10.15 -14.59
N THR A 18 13.98 10.52 -14.07
CA THR A 18 15.06 11.11 -14.86
C THR A 18 15.76 10.04 -15.70
N GLU A 19 16.53 10.46 -16.70
CA GLU A 19 17.28 9.54 -17.55
C GLU A 19 18.32 8.73 -16.75
N ASP A 20 18.97 9.35 -15.77
CA ASP A 20 19.96 8.68 -14.92
C ASP A 20 19.32 7.65 -13.99
N GLU A 21 18.17 7.96 -13.40
CA GLU A 21 17.39 6.99 -12.61
C GLU A 21 16.96 5.80 -13.47
N ALA A 22 16.47 6.04 -14.69
CA ALA A 22 16.10 4.98 -15.61
C ALA A 22 17.29 4.08 -15.97
N LYS A 23 18.46 4.67 -16.27
CA LYS A 23 19.70 3.93 -16.53
C LYS A 23 20.15 3.10 -15.32
N SER A 24 20.04 3.65 -14.11
CA SER A 24 20.41 2.95 -12.88
C SER A 24 19.52 1.75 -12.60
N ILE A 25 18.21 1.87 -12.82
CA ILE A 25 17.25 0.78 -12.68
C ILE A 25 17.54 -0.32 -13.71
N ILE A 26 17.69 0.05 -14.99
CA ILE A 26 17.93 -0.92 -16.08
C ILE A 26 19.28 -1.61 -15.93
N GLY A 27 20.33 -0.87 -15.59
CA GLY A 27 21.70 -1.40 -15.52
C GLY A 27 22.00 -2.16 -14.23
N ASN A 28 21.42 -1.75 -13.10
CA ASN A 28 21.84 -2.21 -11.78
C ASN A 28 20.70 -2.73 -10.89
N ALA A 29 19.45 -2.74 -11.38
CA ALA A 29 18.26 -3.03 -10.57
C ALA A 29 18.11 -2.11 -9.33
N ASN A 30 18.71 -0.92 -9.39
CA ASN A 30 18.69 0.06 -8.31
C ASN A 30 17.41 0.88 -8.35
N TRP A 31 16.38 0.41 -7.65
CA TRP A 31 15.11 1.13 -7.51
C TRP A 31 15.24 2.30 -6.53
N PRO A 32 14.56 3.43 -6.78
CA PRO A 32 14.50 4.52 -5.83
C PRO A 32 13.91 4.08 -4.50
N ASP A 33 14.45 4.65 -3.43
CA ASP A 33 14.18 4.28 -2.05
C ASP A 33 12.69 4.27 -1.68
N GLU A 34 11.91 5.17 -2.26
CA GLU A 34 10.47 5.29 -2.05
C GLU A 34 9.68 4.06 -2.54
N PHE A 35 10.21 3.29 -3.48
CA PHE A 35 9.55 2.10 -4.05
C PHE A 35 9.96 0.79 -3.36
N LEU A 36 10.89 0.83 -2.40
CA LEU A 36 11.41 -0.38 -1.76
C LEU A 36 10.46 -1.00 -0.72
N SER A 37 9.48 -0.25 -0.23
CA SER A 37 8.45 -0.78 0.68
C SER A 37 7.13 -0.04 0.50
N TYR A 38 6.02 -0.73 0.76
CA TYR A 38 4.70 -0.14 0.64
C TYR A 38 4.50 1.06 1.57
N GLU A 39 5.06 1.01 2.79
CA GLU A 39 5.04 2.13 3.73
C GLU A 39 5.72 3.39 3.16
N ARG A 40 6.87 3.24 2.50
CA ARG A 40 7.58 4.36 1.87
C ARG A 40 6.82 4.94 0.68
N VAL A 41 6.10 4.11 -0.08
CA VAL A 41 5.19 4.59 -1.14
C VAL A 41 4.08 5.45 -0.53
N LEU A 42 3.45 5.00 0.56
CA LEU A 42 2.39 5.77 1.24
C LEU A 42 2.92 7.10 1.80
N LYS A 43 4.08 7.09 2.47
CA LYS A 43 4.74 8.30 2.97
C LYS A 43 5.03 9.30 1.86
N THR A 44 5.53 8.82 0.72
CA THR A 44 5.80 9.66 -0.46
C THR A 44 4.51 10.23 -1.05
N GLY A 45 3.44 9.43 -1.13
CA GLY A 45 2.12 9.89 -1.55
C GLY A 45 1.62 11.05 -0.70
N HIS A 46 1.68 10.91 0.63
CA HIS A 46 1.33 11.97 1.59
C HIS A 46 2.18 13.23 1.42
N ALA A 47 3.50 13.09 1.28
CA ALA A 47 4.42 14.21 1.10
C ALA A 47 4.10 15.01 -0.18
N LEU A 48 3.69 14.31 -1.25
CA LEU A 48 3.27 14.91 -2.51
C LEU A 48 1.82 15.42 -2.50
N ARG A 49 1.15 15.39 -1.34
CA ARG A 49 -0.25 15.77 -1.14
C ARG A 49 -1.23 14.96 -2.00
N PHE A 50 -0.86 13.74 -2.41
CA PHE A 50 -1.85 12.80 -2.91
C PHE A 50 -2.75 12.43 -1.73
N GLN A 51 -4.02 12.80 -1.83
CA GLN A 51 -5.00 12.45 -0.82
C GLN A 51 -5.19 10.93 -0.87
N PRO A 52 -5.01 10.20 0.25
CA PRO A 52 -5.27 8.77 0.26
C PRO A 52 -6.74 8.55 -0.09
N PHE A 53 -7.00 7.69 -1.06
CA PHE A 53 -8.38 7.40 -1.46
C PHE A 53 -9.02 6.57 -0.36
N ILE A 54 -10.10 7.12 0.19
CA ILE A 54 -10.89 6.45 1.22
C ILE A 54 -11.53 5.23 0.56
N PHE A 55 -11.19 4.03 1.03
CA PHE A 55 -11.88 2.81 0.62
C PHE A 55 -13.38 3.01 0.85
N PHE A 56 -14.19 2.74 -0.19
CA PHE A 56 -15.63 2.89 -0.10
C PHE A 56 -16.23 1.97 0.97
N GLU A 57 -15.71 0.74 1.05
CA GLU A 57 -16.02 -0.25 2.09
C GLU A 57 -15.00 -0.13 3.25
N PRO A 58 -15.41 0.35 4.44
CA PRO A 58 -14.49 0.64 5.55
C PRO A 58 -13.74 -0.58 6.08
N LEU A 59 -14.26 -1.79 5.85
CA LEU A 59 -13.64 -3.06 6.26
C LEU A 59 -13.39 -3.99 5.05
N SER A 60 -13.16 -3.42 3.87
CA SER A 60 -12.76 -4.21 2.70
C SER A 60 -11.57 -5.10 3.06
N LEU A 61 -11.56 -6.33 2.52
CA LEU A 61 -10.53 -7.32 2.83
C LEU A 61 -9.12 -6.76 2.51
N SER A 62 -8.99 -6.04 1.40
CA SER A 62 -7.74 -5.40 0.99
C SER A 62 -7.23 -4.40 2.03
N LEU A 63 -8.10 -3.56 2.59
CA LEU A 63 -7.73 -2.59 3.61
C LEU A 63 -7.34 -3.26 4.93
N VAL A 64 -8.08 -4.31 5.34
CA VAL A 64 -7.77 -5.13 6.52
C VAL A 64 -6.38 -5.76 6.39
N LEU A 65 -6.12 -6.44 5.27
CA LEU A 65 -4.83 -7.09 5.00
C LEU A 65 -3.70 -6.07 4.97
N THR A 66 -3.94 -4.89 4.39
CA THR A 66 -2.93 -3.82 4.30
C THR A 66 -2.55 -3.29 5.68
N ALA A 67 -3.54 -3.01 6.56
CA ALA A 67 -3.28 -2.59 7.93
C ALA A 67 -2.50 -3.66 8.73
N GLN A 68 -2.84 -4.93 8.56
CA GLN A 68 -2.16 -6.05 9.20
C GLN A 68 -0.73 -6.25 8.68
N ASP A 69 -0.51 -6.08 7.38
CA ASP A 69 0.81 -6.19 6.76
C ASP A 69 1.73 -5.06 7.25
N LEU A 70 1.24 -3.82 7.34
CA LEU A 70 1.99 -2.70 7.96
C LEU A 70 2.43 -3.03 9.39
N ARG A 71 1.51 -3.54 10.22
CA ARG A 71 1.83 -3.96 11.59
C ARG A 71 2.82 -5.11 11.64
N ARG A 72 2.73 -6.07 10.72
CA ARG A 72 3.64 -7.21 10.69
C ARG A 72 5.07 -6.79 10.34
N GLU A 73 5.22 -5.80 9.48
CA GLU A 73 6.53 -5.32 9.03
C GLU A 73 7.18 -4.35 9.99
N ARG A 74 6.36 -3.56 10.69
CA ARG A 74 6.80 -2.71 11.78
C ARG A 74 5.90 -2.92 13.01
N PRO A 75 6.20 -3.90 13.89
CA PRO A 75 5.36 -4.22 15.06
C PRO A 75 5.03 -3.03 15.96
N GLU A 76 5.95 -2.07 16.05
CA GLU A 76 5.85 -0.86 16.87
C GLU A 76 5.04 0.27 16.24
N ILE A 77 4.61 0.17 14.97
CA ILE A 77 3.78 1.19 14.32
C ILE A 77 2.51 1.47 15.12
N SER A 78 2.16 2.74 15.34
CA SER A 78 0.94 3.05 16.12
C SER A 78 -0.34 2.92 15.27
N GLU A 79 -1.51 2.86 15.92
CA GLU A 79 -2.79 2.88 15.22
C GLU A 79 -3.02 4.21 14.50
N GLU A 80 -2.54 5.31 15.09
CA GLU A 80 -2.56 6.66 14.53
C GLU A 80 -1.67 6.77 13.29
N GLU A 81 -0.49 6.16 13.32
CA GLU A 81 0.40 6.11 12.16
C GLU A 81 -0.22 5.28 11.02
N ILE A 82 -0.83 4.13 11.32
CA ILE A 82 -1.56 3.34 10.32
C ILE A 82 -2.73 4.15 9.75
N ALA A 83 -3.50 4.82 10.61
CA ALA A 83 -4.61 5.67 10.20
C ALA A 83 -4.16 6.79 9.27
N PHE A 84 -3.06 7.47 9.63
CA PHE A 84 -2.43 8.49 8.81
C PHE A 84 -2.05 7.91 7.44
N LEU A 85 -1.28 6.81 7.42
CA LEU A 85 -0.80 6.19 6.19
C LEU A 85 -1.93 5.76 5.25
N LEU A 86 -3.01 5.20 5.79
CA LEU A 86 -4.15 4.71 5.01
C LEU A 86 -5.23 5.77 4.75
N GLY A 87 -5.08 6.98 5.30
CA GLY A 87 -6.08 8.05 5.20
C GLY A 87 -7.44 7.69 5.82
N VAL A 88 -7.42 6.95 6.92
CA VAL A 88 -8.62 6.56 7.69
C VAL A 88 -8.59 7.17 9.08
N SER A 89 -9.68 7.04 9.84
CA SER A 89 -9.68 7.44 11.25
C SER A 89 -8.89 6.46 12.12
N PRO A 90 -8.30 6.89 13.25
CA PRO A 90 -7.68 5.99 14.23
C PRO A 90 -8.63 4.89 14.71
N SER A 91 -9.92 5.22 14.90
CA SER A 91 -10.95 4.26 15.27
C SER A 91 -11.18 3.18 14.19
N LEU A 92 -11.03 3.54 12.91
CA LEU A 92 -11.12 2.57 11.82
C LEU A 92 -9.85 1.73 11.73
N ALA A 93 -8.65 2.31 11.88
CA ALA A 93 -7.39 1.57 11.95
C ALA A 93 -7.40 0.49 13.03
N LYS A 94 -7.91 0.83 14.22
CA LYS A 94 -8.12 -0.15 15.30
C LYS A 94 -9.02 -1.31 14.90
N ARG A 95 -10.15 -1.01 14.23
CA ARG A 95 -11.10 -2.03 13.74
C ARG A 95 -10.50 -2.91 12.66
N LEU A 96 -9.67 -2.34 11.77
CA LEU A 96 -8.97 -3.09 10.72
C LEU A 96 -7.98 -4.09 11.31
N LEU A 97 -7.22 -3.70 12.34
CA LEU A 97 -6.29 -4.59 13.03
C LEU A 97 -6.99 -5.70 13.82
N ALA A 98 -8.17 -5.42 14.38
CA ALA A 98 -8.97 -6.40 15.12
C ALA A 98 -9.80 -7.33 14.21
N ALA A 99 -9.95 -7.00 12.93
CA ALA A 99 -10.73 -7.81 12.01
C ALA A 99 -10.05 -9.16 11.73
N LYS A 100 -10.83 -10.24 11.74
CA LYS A 100 -10.33 -11.56 11.34
C LYS A 100 -10.14 -11.55 9.83
N SER A 101 -8.90 -11.59 9.36
CA SER A 101 -8.61 -11.97 7.98
C SER A 101 -8.76 -13.49 7.90
N SER A 102 -9.75 -13.98 7.14
CA SER A 102 -9.78 -15.39 6.78
C SER A 102 -8.49 -15.67 6.00
N GLY A 103 -7.64 -16.53 6.57
CA GLY A 103 -6.23 -16.64 6.18
C GLY A 103 -6.02 -16.78 4.68
N GLN A 104 -5.58 -15.70 4.03
CA GLN A 104 -4.89 -15.75 2.75
C GLN A 104 -3.71 -14.80 2.81
N ALA A 105 -2.53 -15.37 2.54
CA ALA A 105 -1.25 -14.69 2.58
C ALA A 105 -1.23 -13.39 1.76
N SER A 106 -0.57 -12.37 2.31
CA SER A 106 -0.06 -11.15 1.68
C SER A 106 -0.22 -11.14 0.14
N TRP A 107 -1.26 -10.46 -0.33
CA TRP A 107 -1.58 -10.36 -1.75
C TRP A 107 -0.47 -9.63 -2.53
N TRP A 108 0.24 -8.72 -1.89
CA TRP A 108 1.32 -7.96 -2.51
C TRP A 108 2.65 -8.75 -2.60
N LYS A 109 2.94 -9.69 -1.67
CA LYS A 109 4.00 -10.70 -1.88
C LYS A 109 3.68 -11.62 -3.05
N ARG A 110 2.40 -11.84 -3.38
CA ARG A 110 1.99 -12.57 -4.60
C ARG A 110 2.14 -11.70 -5.84
N ALA A 111 1.80 -10.40 -5.77
CA ALA A 111 2.01 -9.47 -6.87
C ALA A 111 3.49 -9.30 -7.24
N LEU A 112 4.39 -9.20 -6.24
CA LEU A 112 5.84 -9.12 -6.44
C LEU A 112 6.45 -10.40 -7.06
N ARG A 113 5.89 -11.59 -6.79
CA ARG A 113 6.35 -12.86 -7.41
C ARG A 113 6.03 -12.96 -8.91
N HIS A 114 5.07 -12.18 -9.41
CA HIS A 114 4.73 -12.17 -10.84
C HIS A 114 5.59 -11.20 -11.66
N LEU A 115 6.44 -10.40 -11.03
CA LEU A 115 7.37 -9.47 -11.68
C LEU A 115 8.80 -10.05 -11.75
N SER A 116 8.96 -11.36 -11.57
CA SER A 116 10.24 -12.09 -11.62
C SER A 116 10.36 -12.97 -12.88
N LEU A 117 10.10 -12.40 -14.06
CA LEU A 117 10.41 -12.99 -15.36
C LEU A 117 11.16 -11.98 -16.22
#